data_AF-A0A2U3L6J2-F1
#
_entry.id   AF-A0A2U3L6J2-F1
#
_cell.length_a   1.000
_cell.length_b   1.000
_cell.length_c   1.000
_cell.angle_alpha   90.00
_cell.angle_beta   90.00
_cell.angle_gamma   90.00
#
_symmetry.space_group_name_H-M   'P 1'
#
loop_
_entity.id
_entity.type
_entity.pdbx_description
1 polymer ?
#
loop_
_entity_poly.entity_id
_entity_poly.type
_entity_poly.pdbx_seq_one_letter_code
_entity_poly.pdbx_strand_id
1 'polypeptide(L)' 'MLAHFGKEGVHETPIPKVNQEMLAEMIGTTRSRVSFFMNRFRKLGFIDYHAGAALQVHSSLLNIVLRD' A
#
# COMPACT_ATOMS: atom_id res chain seq x y z
N MET A 1 -5.95 -24.63 17.34
CA MET A 1 -6.74 -23.54 16.72
C MET A 1 -6.18 -22.22 17.22
N LEU A 2 -5.48 -21.47 16.37
CA LEU A 2 -5.03 -20.09 16.64
C LEU A 2 -5.81 -19.14 15.73
N ALA A 3 -7.14 -19.28 15.75
CA ALA A 3 -8.02 -18.26 15.21
C ALA A 3 -8.03 -17.11 16.23
N HIS A 4 -7.99 -15.87 15.75
CA HIS A 4 -8.15 -14.63 16.52
C HIS A 4 -6.88 -13.90 17.01
N PHE A 5 -5.80 -13.87 16.21
CA PHE A 5 -4.89 -12.72 16.21
C PHE A 5 -5.10 -11.91 14.93
N GLY A 6 -5.73 -10.73 15.05
CA GLY A 6 -5.71 -9.70 14.00
C GLY A 6 -7.04 -9.16 13.50
N LYS A 7 -8.19 -9.53 14.09
CA LYS A 7 -9.52 -9.06 13.65
C LYS A 7 -10.18 -8.07 14.59
N GLU A 8 -9.45 -7.09 15.10
CA GLU A 8 -10.07 -5.94 15.75
C GLU A 8 -9.31 -4.67 15.35
N GLY A 9 -9.92 -3.83 14.52
CA GLY A 9 -9.63 -2.40 14.54
C GLY A 9 -8.97 -1.75 13.32
N VAL A 10 -8.73 -2.42 12.19
CA VAL A 10 -8.30 -1.70 10.99
C VAL A 10 -9.53 -1.41 10.13
N HIS A 11 -10.13 -0.24 10.35
CA HIS A 11 -10.84 0.42 9.26
C HIS A 11 -9.80 0.59 8.15
N GLU A 12 -9.76 -0.35 7.20
CA GLU A 12 -9.04 -0.15 5.94
C GLU A 12 -9.65 1.12 5.35
N THR A 13 -8.97 2.24 5.55
CA THR A 13 -9.41 3.52 5.05
C THR A 13 -9.52 3.30 3.55
N PRO A 14 -10.72 3.40 2.96
CA PRO A 14 -10.88 3.06 1.56
C PRO A 14 -9.94 3.97 0.78
N ILE A 15 -8.84 3.40 0.27
CA ILE A 15 -7.87 4.16 -0.50
C ILE A 15 -8.66 4.65 -1.71
N PRO A 16 -8.76 5.97 -1.93
CA PRO A 16 -9.42 6.50 -3.11
C PRO A 16 -8.86 5.81 -4.35
N LYS A 17 -9.60 5.78 -5.46
CA LYS A 17 -9.02 5.33 -6.74
C LYS A 17 -7.96 6.34 -7.19
N VAL A 18 -6.75 6.25 -6.62
CA VAL A 18 -5.59 7.05 -6.96
C VAL A 18 -4.86 6.37 -8.11
N ASN A 19 -4.73 7.07 -9.23
CA ASN A 19 -3.85 6.64 -10.31
C ASN A 19 -2.40 7.15 -10.04
N GLN A 20 -1.42 6.61 -10.75
CA GLN A 20 -0.02 6.95 -10.51
C GLN A 20 0.34 8.39 -10.90
N GLU A 21 -0.39 9.00 -11.85
CA GLU A 21 -0.20 10.40 -12.21
C GLU A 21 -0.57 11.32 -11.05
N MET A 22 -1.73 11.09 -10.43
CA MET A 22 -2.19 11.82 -9.26
C MET A 22 -1.23 11.64 -8.07
N LEU A 23 -0.71 10.43 -7.85
CA LEU A 23 0.32 10.20 -6.83
C LEU A 23 1.62 10.95 -7.13
N ALA A 24 2.01 11.04 -8.41
CA ALA A 24 3.21 11.75 -8.82
C ALA A 24 3.07 13.26 -8.54
N GLU A 25 1.92 13.85 -8.85
CA GLU A 25 1.60 15.23 -8.54
C GLU A 25 1.58 15.48 -7.02
N MET A 26 0.89 14.64 -6.25
CA MET A 26 0.80 14.78 -4.79
C MET A 26 2.16 14.71 -4.08
N ILE A 27 3.05 13.83 -4.55
CA ILE A 27 4.37 13.62 -3.95
C ILE A 27 5.39 14.62 -4.51
N GLY A 28 5.11 15.31 -5.61
CA GLY A 28 6.05 16.20 -6.29
C GLY A 28 7.18 15.44 -6.99
N THR A 29 6.85 14.33 -7.65
CA THR A 29 7.81 13.45 -8.34
C THR A 29 7.29 13.04 -9.72
N THR A 30 7.99 12.16 -10.42
CA THR A 30 7.56 11.65 -11.74
C THR A 30 6.78 10.34 -11.60
N ARG A 31 5.88 10.07 -12.55
CA ARG A 31 5.16 8.80 -12.65
C ARG A 31 6.10 7.58 -12.68
N SER A 32 7.26 7.69 -13.33
CA SER A 32 8.26 6.63 -13.38
C SER A 32 8.85 6.31 -12.00
N ARG A 33 9.13 7.34 -11.18
CA ARG A 33 9.57 7.15 -9.78
C ARG A 33 8.48 6.55 -8.91
N VAL A 34 7.22 6.96 -9.08
CA VAL A 34 6.07 6.32 -8.39
C VAL A 34 5.99 4.83 -8.75
N SER A 35 6.00 4.50 -10.04
CA SER A 35 5.96 3.11 -10.51
C SER A 35 7.12 2.27 -9.95
N PHE A 36 8.32 2.85 -9.87
CA PHE A 36 9.48 2.19 -9.28
C PHE A 36 9.22 1.79 -7.81
N PHE A 37 8.75 2.72 -6.98
CA PHE A 37 8.45 2.43 -5.56
C PHE A 37 7.27 1.48 -5.38
N MET A 38 6.18 1.67 -6.14
CA MET A 38 5.01 0.78 -6.10
C MET A 38 5.39 -0.67 -6.43
N ASN A 39 6.24 -0.88 -7.44
CA ASN A 39 6.76 -2.21 -7.75
C ASN A 39 7.63 -2.80 -6.64
N ARG A 40 8.43 -1.97 -5.96
CA ARG A 40 9.25 -2.40 -4.82
C ARG A 40 8.37 -2.79 -3.63
N PHE A 41 7.38 -1.98 -3.28
CA PHE A 41 6.46 -2.28 -2.19
C PHE A 41 5.65 -3.55 -2.45
N ARG A 42 5.21 -3.75 -3.70
CA ARG A 42 4.54 -4.99 -4.11
C ARG A 42 5.45 -6.22 -3.95
N LYS A 43 6.71 -6.13 -4.41
CA LYS A 43 7.68 -7.23 -4.25
C LYS A 43 7.98 -7.55 -2.78
N LEU A 44 7.92 -6.55 -1.91
CA LEU A 44 8.13 -6.70 -0.47
C LEU A 44 6.85 -7.11 0.28
N GLY A 45 5.72 -7.25 -0.42
CA GLY A 45 4.44 -7.68 0.17
C GLY A 45 3.67 -6.58 0.91
N PHE A 46 4.14 -5.33 0.90
CA PHE A 46 3.45 -4.23 1.61
C PHE A 46 2.14 -3.80 0.94
N ILE A 47 2.04 -3.99 -0.37
CA ILE A 47 0.86 -3.61 -1.15
C ILE A 47 0.52 -4.64 -2.22
N ASP A 48 -0.75 -4.69 -2.59
CA ASP A 48 -1.22 -5.32 -3.83
C ASP A 48 -1.97 -4.31 -4.69
N TYR A 49 -1.69 -4.31 -5.99
CA TYR A 49 -2.43 -3.51 -6.94
C TYR A 49 -2.40 -4.14 -8.34
N HIS A 50 -3.55 -4.14 -9.00
CA HIS A 50 -3.73 -4.64 -10.36
C HIS A 50 -4.41 -3.55 -11.19
N ALA A 51 -4.24 -3.59 -12.51
CA ALA A 51 -4.93 -2.66 -13.39
C ALA A 51 -6.46 -2.77 -13.19
N GLY A 52 -7.10 -1.67 -12.76
CA GLY A 52 -8.54 -1.61 -12.49
C GLY A 52 -8.97 -2.02 -11.08
N ALA A 53 -8.07 -2.54 -10.24
CA ALA A 53 -8.35 -2.85 -8.84
C ALA A 53 -7.92 -1.70 -7.91
N ALA A 54 -8.55 -1.60 -6.75
CA ALA A 54 -8.12 -0.67 -5.70
C ALA A 54 -6.76 -1.11 -5.13
N LEU A 55 -5.97 -0.14 -4.67
CA LEU A 55 -4.73 -0.41 -3.94
C LEU A 55 -5.07 -1.04 -2.58
N GLN A 56 -4.46 -2.18 -2.27
CA GLN A 56 -4.54 -2.82 -0.97
C GLN A 56 -3.22 -2.64 -0.22
N VAL A 57 -3.28 -2.35 1.08
CA VAL A 57 -2.12 -2.15 1.95
C VAL A 57 -2.13 -3.21 3.05
N HIS A 58 -1.04 -3.98 3.15
CA HIS A 58 -0.88 -5.04 4.13
C HIS A 58 -0.29 -4.47 5.42
N SER A 59 -1.17 -4.05 6.34
CA SER A 59 -0.80 -3.37 7.59
C SER A 59 0.04 -4.23 8.55
N SER A 60 -0.03 -5.56 8.44
CA SER A 60 0.77 -6.51 9.23
C SER A 60 2.28 -6.38 8.99
N LEU A 61 2.70 -5.81 7.86
CA LEU A 61 4.12 -5.59 7.52
C LEU A 61 4.61 -4.18 7.85
N LEU A 62 3.72 -3.21 8.05
CA LEU A 62 4.09 -1.82 8.39
C LEU A 62 4.85 -1.71 9.73
N ASN A 63 4.56 -2.61 10.67
CA ASN A 63 5.21 -2.67 11.97
C ASN A 63 6.71 -2.98 11.92
N ILE A 64 7.24 -3.45 10.78
CA ILE A 64 8.67 -3.71 10.59
C ILE A 64 9.41 -2.43 10.23
N VAL A 65 8.75 -1.47 9.56
CA VAL A 65 9.37 -0.22 9.10
C VAL A 65 9.23 0.91 10.13
N LEU A 66 8.19 0.88 10.96
CA LEU A 66 7.94 1.89 12.00
C LEU A 66 8.62 1.58 13.35
N ARG A 67 9.43 0.53 13.43
CA ARG A 67 10.30 0.25 14.59
C ARG A 67 11.72 0.70 14.28
N ASP A 68 11.90 2.02 14.30
CA ASP A 68 13.02 2.78 14.87
C ASP A 68 12.58 4.25 15.06
#